data_AF-A0A0V0GZW2-F1
#
_entry.id   AF-A0A0V0GZW2-F1
#
_cell.length_a   1.000
_cell.length_b   1.000
_cell.length_c   1.000
_cell.angle_alpha   90.00
_cell.angle_beta   90.00
_cell.angle_gamma   90.00
#
_symmetry.space_group_name_H-M   'P 1'
#
loop_
_entity.id
_entity.type
_entity.pdbx_description
1 polymer ?
#
loop_
_entity_poly.entity_id
_entity_poly.type
_entity_poly.pdbx_seq_one_letter_code
_entity_poly.pdbx_strand_id
1 'polypeptide(L)'
;MAYSNYTNVARKVLSVTTNETNPEFKKLYRKCLHQYILLKSDFEDMIHHLIFSGDLDEASQRASTHLFTCIHYFYYSPNIPNPIAKENENLAYFLNLLGIFI
;
A
#
# COMPACT_ATOMS: atom_id res chain seq x y z
N MET A 1 -14.72 5.12 2.14
CA MET A 1 -13.95 4.92 3.39
C MET A 1 -12.55 4.39 3.11
N ALA A 2 -12.40 3.33 2.29
CA ALA A 2 -11.09 2.74 1.94
C ALA A 2 -10.10 3.71 1.25
N TYR A 3 -10.56 4.51 0.28
CA TYR A 3 -9.72 5.53 -0.38
C TYR A 3 -9.18 6.60 0.60
N SER A 4 -9.98 6.98 1.60
CA SER A 4 -9.53 7.91 2.66
C SER A 4 -8.46 7.29 3.55
N ASN A 5 -8.64 6.01 3.93
CA ASN A 5 -7.62 5.25 4.65
C ASN A 5 -6.32 5.18 3.84
N TYR A 6 -6.37 4.74 2.58
CA TYR A 6 -5.21 4.73 1.68
C TYR A 6 -4.48 6.08 1.65
N THR A 7 -5.23 7.18 1.45
CA THR A 7 -4.66 8.52 1.35
C THR A 7 -3.93 8.92 2.64
N ASN A 8 -4.47 8.54 3.79
CA ASN A 8 -3.83 8.79 5.09
C ASN A 8 -2.53 7.99 5.24
N VAL A 9 -2.51 6.72 4.82
CA VAL A 9 -1.29 5.91 4.86
C VAL A 9 -0.24 6.48 3.92
N ALA A 10 -0.59 6.80 2.68
CA ALA A 10 0.34 7.38 1.70
C ALA A 10 0.99 8.67 2.22
N ARG A 11 0.22 9.55 2.87
CA ARG A 11 0.75 10.75 3.55
C ARG A 11 1.70 10.41 4.69
N LYS A 12 1.37 9.39 5.49
CA LYS A 12 2.23 8.91 6.58
C LYS A 12 3.56 8.37 6.04
N VAL A 13 3.52 7.54 4.99
CA VAL A 13 4.72 7.02 4.33
C VAL A 13 5.58 8.15 3.76
N LEU A 14 4.95 9.14 3.12
CA LEU A 14 5.66 10.33 2.62
C LEU A 14 6.34 11.09 3.76
N SER A 15 5.64 11.34 4.87
CA SER A 15 6.18 12.04 6.04
C SER A 15 7.37 11.30 6.64
N VAL A 16 7.23 9.99 6.89
CA VAL A 16 8.30 9.10 7.38
C VAL A 16 9.51 9.15 6.44
N THR A 17 9.28 9.02 5.13
CA THR A 17 10.36 9.02 4.13
C THR A 17 11.11 10.36 4.08
N THR A 18 10.38 11.47 4.22
CA THR A 18 10.95 12.82 4.12
C THR A 18 11.80 13.15 5.35
N ASN A 19 11.32 12.76 6.53
CA ASN A 19 11.96 13.04 7.81
C ASN A 19 13.06 12.05 8.19
N GLU A 20 13.19 10.93 7.47
CA GLU A 20 14.24 9.95 7.76
C GLU A 20 15.64 10.47 7.39
N THR A 21 16.56 10.35 8.35
CA THR A 21 17.95 10.79 8.28
C THR A 21 18.90 9.63 8.02
N ASN A 22 18.55 8.41 8.43
CA ASN A 22 19.31 7.21 8.14
C ASN A 22 19.14 6.83 6.65
N PRO A 23 20.24 6.74 5.88
CA PRO A 23 20.18 6.51 4.44
C PRO A 23 19.63 5.13 4.04
N GLU A 24 19.92 4.09 4.83
CA GLU A 24 19.39 2.74 4.60
C GLU A 24 17.88 2.70 4.81
N PHE A 25 17.40 3.31 5.90
CA PHE A 25 15.97 3.37 6.21
C PHE A 25 15.22 4.18 5.16
N LYS A 26 15.78 5.34 4.80
CA LYS A 26 15.22 6.22 3.76
C LYS A 26 15.09 5.52 2.42
N LYS A 27 16.06 4.69 2.04
CA LYS A 27 16.00 3.90 0.80
C LYS A 27 14.84 2.93 0.82
N LEU A 28 14.65 2.20 1.92
CA LEU A 28 13.52 1.27 2.06
C LEU A 28 12.18 2.02 2.06
N TYR A 29 12.07 3.10 2.83
CA TYR A 29 10.86 3.91 2.87
C TYR A 29 10.50 4.51 1.51
N ARG A 30 11.48 4.95 0.71
CA ARG A 30 11.27 5.39 -0.68
C ARG A 30 10.71 4.28 -1.56
N LYS A 31 11.21 3.05 -1.44
CA LYS A 31 10.67 1.91 -2.18
C LYS A 31 9.22 1.65 -1.80
N CYS A 32 8.89 1.66 -0.51
CA CYS A 32 7.50 1.51 -0.07
C CYS A 32 6.63 2.69 -0.54
N LEU A 33 7.11 3.93 -0.46
CA LEU A 33 6.41 5.11 -0.95
C LEU A 33 6.08 4.99 -2.44
N HIS A 34 7.01 4.49 -3.25
CA HIS A 34 6.78 4.22 -4.66
C HIS A 34 5.63 3.22 -4.87
N GLN A 35 5.60 2.12 -4.11
CA GLN A 35 4.49 1.16 -4.17
C GLN A 35 3.15 1.81 -3.77
N TYR A 36 3.15 2.67 -2.74
CA TYR A 36 1.94 3.42 -2.37
C TYR A 36 1.48 4.38 -3.46
N ILE A 37 2.39 5.04 -4.17
CA ILE A 37 2.02 5.90 -5.31
C ILE A 37 1.37 5.09 -6.43
N LEU A 38 1.89 3.90 -6.74
CA LEU A 38 1.28 3.00 -7.74
C LEU A 38 -0.10 2.53 -7.28
N LEU A 39 -0.20 2.09 -6.02
CA LEU A 39 -1.44 1.67 -5.38
C LEU A 39 -2.55 2.72 -5.48
N LYS A 40 -2.23 4.01 -5.52
CA LYS A 40 -3.21 5.08 -5.77
C LYS A 40 -4.01 4.82 -7.05
N SER A 41 -3.30 4.55 -8.13
CA SER A 41 -3.87 4.42 -9.47
C SER A 41 -4.76 3.19 -9.52
N ASP A 42 -4.35 2.08 -8.90
CA ASP A 42 -5.19 0.89 -8.81
C ASP A 42 -6.43 1.10 -7.93
N PHE A 43 -6.34 1.91 -6.87
CA PHE A 43 -7.52 2.28 -6.10
C PHE A 43 -8.52 3.12 -6.89
N GLU A 44 -8.03 4.06 -7.70
CA GLU A 44 -8.87 4.85 -8.60
C GLU A 44 -9.52 3.95 -9.67
N ASP A 45 -8.76 2.98 -10.20
CA ASP A 45 -9.26 2.00 -11.16
C ASP A 45 -10.29 1.04 -10.55
N MET A 46 -10.07 0.54 -9.34
CA MET A 46 -11.07 -0.26 -8.61
C MET A 46 -12.37 0.53 -8.41
N ILE A 47 -12.31 1.83 -8.09
CA ILE A 47 -13.51 2.66 -7.95
C ILE A 47 -14.22 2.77 -9.30
N HIS A 48 -13.47 2.96 -10.39
CA HIS A 48 -14.03 3.01 -11.73
C HIS A 48 -14.75 1.69 -12.07
N HIS A 49 -14.06 0.57 -11.93
CA HIS A 49 -14.63 -0.75 -12.17
C HIS A 49 -15.85 -1.06 -11.28
N LEU A 50 -15.84 -0.66 -10.01
CA LEU A 50 -16.99 -0.81 -9.12
C LEU A 50 -18.23 -0.08 -9.65
N ILE A 51 -18.05 1.10 -10.26
CA ILE A 51 -19.15 1.93 -10.77
C ILE A 51 -19.66 1.42 -12.12
N PHE A 52 -18.77 0.93 -12.99
CA PHE A 52 -19.09 0.70 -14.41
C PHE A 52 -19.19 -0.76 -14.83
N SER A 53 -18.39 -1.68 -14.27
CA SER A 53 -18.36 -3.10 -14.69
C SER A 53 -18.76 -4.08 -13.58
N GLY A 54 -18.58 -3.71 -12.31
CA GLY A 54 -18.77 -4.59 -11.15
C GLY A 54 -17.69 -5.67 -10.99
N ASP A 55 -16.74 -5.75 -11.92
CA ASP A 55 -15.61 -6.67 -11.90
C ASP A 55 -14.37 -5.97 -11.33
N LEU A 56 -13.92 -6.41 -10.15
CA LEU A 56 -12.79 -5.84 -9.43
C LEU A 56 -11.55 -6.73 -9.45
N ASP A 57 -11.61 -7.93 -10.02
CA ASP A 57 -10.58 -8.96 -9.80
C ASP A 57 -9.19 -8.46 -10.22
N GLU A 58 -9.07 -7.93 -11.44
CA GLU A 58 -7.79 -7.46 -11.96
C GLU A 58 -7.26 -6.24 -11.17
N ALA A 59 -8.08 -5.21 -10.99
CA ALA A 59 -7.69 -3.99 -10.30
C ALA A 59 -7.29 -4.25 -8.84
N SER A 60 -8.02 -5.17 -8.19
CA SER A 60 -7.77 -5.56 -6.82
C SER A 60 -6.49 -6.39 -6.68
N GLN A 61 -6.18 -7.30 -7.63
CA GLN A 61 -4.92 -8.04 -7.68
C GLN A 61 -3.70 -7.12 -7.86
N ARG A 62 -3.79 -6.10 -8.72
CA ARG A 62 -2.71 -5.11 -8.89
C ARG A 62 -2.49 -4.29 -7.62
N ALA A 63 -3.59 -3.80 -7.01
CA ALA A 63 -3.53 -3.11 -5.72
C ALA A 63 -2.86 -3.97 -4.63
N SER A 64 -3.24 -5.26 -4.55
CA SER A 64 -2.61 -6.22 -3.65
C SER A 64 -1.12 -6.35 -3.90
N THR A 65 -0.71 -6.52 -5.17
CA THR A 65 0.70 -6.68 -5.54
C THR A 65 1.56 -5.54 -4.99
N HIS A 66 1.12 -4.29 -5.14
CA HIS A 66 1.85 -3.13 -4.62
C HIS A 66 1.89 -3.07 -3.09
N LEU A 67 0.75 -3.31 -2.43
CA LEU A 67 0.70 -3.32 -0.98
C LEU A 67 1.63 -4.39 -0.39
N PHE A 68 1.51 -5.64 -0.87
CA PHE A 68 2.32 -6.75 -0.38
C PHE A 68 3.79 -6.59 -0.73
N THR A 69 4.13 -5.98 -1.85
CA THR A 69 5.52 -5.62 -2.17
C THR A 69 6.13 -4.67 -1.12
N CYS A 70 5.38 -3.67 -0.65
CA CYS A 70 5.87 -2.82 0.46
C CYS A 70 6.04 -3.64 1.76
N ILE A 71 5.06 -4.46 2.13
CA ILE A 71 5.14 -5.34 3.33
C ILE A 71 6.37 -6.24 3.25
N HIS A 72 6.63 -6.80 2.06
CA HIS A 72 7.73 -7.69 1.76
C HIS A 72 9.09 -7.01 1.97
N TYR A 73 9.24 -5.73 1.60
CA TYR A 73 10.48 -4.98 1.88
C TYR A 73 10.82 -4.95 3.38
N PHE A 74 9.83 -4.75 4.24
CA PHE A 74 10.02 -4.74 5.69
C PHE A 74 10.27 -6.13 6.26
N TYR A 75 9.62 -7.16 5.73
CA TYR A 75 9.86 -8.55 6.14
C TYR A 75 11.33 -8.97 5.94
N TYR A 76 11.96 -8.58 4.84
CA TYR A 76 13.38 -8.88 4.56
C TYR A 76 14.35 -7.91 5.24
N SER A 77 13.84 -6.89 5.92
CA SER A 77 14.64 -5.88 6.59
C SER A 77 14.20 -5.71 8.05
N PRO A 78 14.25 -6.77 8.89
CA PRO A 78 13.68 -6.76 10.23
C PRO A 78 14.33 -5.72 11.17
N ASN A 79 15.53 -5.25 10.83
CA ASN A 79 16.25 -4.21 11.58
C ASN A 79 15.78 -2.78 11.24
N ILE A 80 14.93 -2.61 10.22
CA ILE A 80 14.39 -1.31 9.81
C ILE A 80 12.97 -1.20 10.40
N PRO A 81 12.69 -0.19 11.24
CA PRO A 81 11.36 -0.01 11.83
C PRO A 81 10.28 0.11 10.75
N ASN A 82 9.12 -0.51 10.98
CA ASN A 82 7.96 -0.37 10.11
C ASN A 82 6.88 0.50 10.78
N PRO A 83 6.92 1.83 10.61
CA PRO A 83 5.96 2.74 11.25
C PRO A 83 4.55 2.67 10.65
N ILE A 84 4.34 1.88 9.59
CA ILE A 84 3.06 1.74 8.89
C ILE A 84 2.54 0.30 8.94
N ALA A 85 3.09 -0.55 9.80
CA ALA A 85 2.73 -1.97 9.88
C ALA A 85 1.23 -2.17 10.08
N LYS A 86 0.62 -1.41 11.00
CA LYS A 86 -0.81 -1.55 11.30
C LYS A 86 -1.69 -1.11 10.14
N GLU A 87 -1.30 -0.03 9.48
CA GLU A 87 -1.98 0.47 8.29
C GLU A 87 -1.91 -0.51 7.12
N ASN A 88 -0.75 -1.15 6.92
CA ASN A 88 -0.57 -2.19 5.92
C ASN A 88 -1.49 -3.39 6.19
N GLU A 89 -1.58 -3.86 7.45
CA GLU A 89 -2.50 -4.93 7.84
C GLU A 89 -3.97 -4.58 7.54
N ASN A 90 -4.38 -3.36 7.88
CA ASN A 90 -5.76 -2.91 7.66
C ASN A 90 -6.11 -2.85 6.16
N LEU A 91 -5.17 -2.36 5.33
CA LEU A 91 -5.35 -2.34 3.88
C LEU A 91 -5.35 -3.75 3.28
N ALA A 92 -4.49 -4.65 3.77
CA ALA A 92 -4.46 -6.04 3.32
C ALA A 92 -5.77 -6.75 3.65
N TYR A 93 -6.30 -6.56 4.86
CA TYR A 93 -7.61 -7.08 5.24
C TYR A 93 -8.73 -6.56 4.33
N PHE A 94 -8.71 -5.26 3.99
CA PHE A 94 -9.68 -4.69 3.06
C PHE A 94 -9.59 -5.33 1.66
N LEU A 95 -8.39 -5.50 1.12
CA LEU A 95 -8.21 -6.13 -0.20
C LEU A 95 -8.61 -7.61 -0.19
N ASN A 96 -8.36 -8.33 0.90
CA ASN A 96 -8.82 -9.72 1.05
C ASN A 96 -10.35 -9.83 1.10
N LEU A 97 -11.05 -8.87 1.72
CA LEU A 97 -12.51 -8.84 1.73
C LEU A 97 -13.13 -8.64 0.33
N LEU A 98 -12.37 -8.11 -0.63
CA LEU A 98 -12.81 -7.99 -2.02
C LEU A 98 -12.74 -9.31 -2.79
N GLY A 99 -12.39 -10.43 -2.14
CA GLY A 99 -12.33 -11.76 -2.75
C GLY A 99 -10.94 -12.17 -3.21
N ILE A 100 -9.92 -11.36 -2.97
CA ILE A 100 -8.54 -11.73 -3.26
C ILE A 100 -8.01 -12.63 -2.15
N PHE A 101 -7.94 -13.93 -2.41
CA PHE A 101 -7.04 -14.80 -1.67
C PHE A 101 -5.67 -14.72 -2.34
N ILE A 102 -4.66 -14.29 -1.59
CA ILE A 102 -3.24 -14.51 -1.93
C ILE A 102 -2.79 -15.81 -1.27
#